data_AF-A0A7C3RQ22-F1
#
_entry.id   AF-A0A7C3RQ22-F1
#
_cell.length_a   1.000
_cell.length_b   1.000
_cell.length_c   1.000
_cell.angle_alpha   90.00
_cell.angle_beta   90.00
_cell.angle_gamma   90.00
#
_symmetry.space_group_name_H-M   'P 1'
#
loop_
_entity.id
_entity.type
_entity.pdbx_description
1 polymer ?
#
loop_
_entity_poly.entity_id
_entity_poly.type
_entity_poly.pdbx_seq_one_letter_code
_entity_poly.pdbx_strand_id
1 'polypeptide(L)'
;MNDMRQMTAMGRGIENESFATIDREAGPHGFGPEEWQVVRRVIHSTADFEFKELMSFHPQAVRAGIDALRRGCPIIVDVKMISAGLNEERLSAYGCSVHCFISDDDVIAAARSANSTRAIEAMRKARRLGLLDGAIVAIGNAPTALLETARLIEREGARPALVIGVPVGFVSAAESKQAVLGLQTPYIVARGRKGGSTIAVAIIHALLLLSTEVKN
;
A
#
# COMPACT_ATOMS: atom_id res chain seq x y z
N MET A 1 5.01 23.38 5.15
CA MET A 1 4.82 21.94 4.87
C MET A 1 5.49 21.17 5.98
N ASN A 2 4.71 20.44 6.79
CA ASN A 2 5.20 19.72 7.95
C ASN A 2 6.08 18.54 7.47
N ASP A 3 7.40 18.61 7.71
CA ASP A 3 8.40 17.59 7.32
C ASP A 3 7.94 16.20 7.74
N MET A 4 7.96 15.22 6.84
CA MET A 4 7.53 13.85 7.15
C MET A 4 8.33 13.18 8.26
N ARG A 5 9.52 13.69 8.50
CA ARG A 5 10.38 13.23 9.56
C ARG A 5 9.78 13.59 10.91
N GLN A 6 10.28 12.92 11.93
CA GLN A 6 9.95 13.21 13.33
C GLN A 6 9.99 14.73 13.62
N MET A 7 9.04 15.21 14.44
CA MET A 7 8.87 16.66 14.67
C MET A 7 10.06 17.28 15.42
N THR A 8 10.66 16.52 16.34
CA THR A 8 11.78 16.97 17.16
C THR A 8 13.13 16.61 16.52
N ALA A 9 14.15 17.42 16.78
CA ALA A 9 15.51 17.13 16.30
C ALA A 9 16.02 15.77 16.80
N MET A 10 15.73 15.42 18.07
CA MET A 10 16.05 14.12 18.64
C MET A 10 15.37 12.98 17.90
N GLY A 11 14.06 13.08 17.63
CA GLY A 11 13.34 12.07 16.89
C GLY A 11 13.91 11.87 15.47
N ARG A 12 14.27 12.95 14.78
CA ARG A 12 14.90 12.85 13.45
C ARG A 12 16.26 12.17 13.52
N GLY A 13 17.04 12.47 14.56
CA GLY A 13 18.32 11.81 14.82
C GLY A 13 18.16 10.30 14.96
N ILE A 14 17.18 9.85 15.76
CA ILE A 14 16.90 8.42 15.98
C ILE A 14 16.47 7.73 14.68
N GLU A 15 15.57 8.35 13.90
CA GLU A 15 15.12 7.79 12.63
C GLU A 15 16.26 7.69 11.61
N ASN A 16 17.07 8.73 11.49
CA ASN A 16 18.23 8.75 10.59
C ASN A 16 19.25 7.67 10.98
N GLU A 17 19.54 7.52 12.27
CA GLU A 17 20.46 6.49 12.78
C GLU A 17 19.89 5.08 12.54
N SER A 18 18.58 4.92 12.67
CA SER A 18 17.90 3.66 12.35
C SER A 18 18.05 3.32 10.87
N PHE A 19 17.85 4.27 9.96
CA PHE A 19 18.06 4.04 8.52
C PHE A 19 19.50 3.76 8.17
N ALA A 20 20.45 4.49 8.75
CA ALA A 20 21.88 4.22 8.54
C ALA A 20 22.27 2.81 9.02
N THR A 21 21.69 2.36 10.13
CA THR A 21 21.88 0.99 10.65
C THR A 21 21.28 -0.05 9.70
N ILE A 22 20.06 0.17 9.21
CA ILE A 22 19.42 -0.71 8.22
C ILE A 22 20.24 -0.77 6.93
N ASP A 23 20.71 0.36 6.42
CA ASP A 23 21.53 0.43 5.19
C ASP A 23 22.82 -0.39 5.33
N ARG A 24 23.47 -0.31 6.50
CA ARG A 24 24.70 -1.07 6.80
C ARG A 24 24.43 -2.56 6.94
N GLU A 25 23.35 -2.95 7.61
CA GLU A 25 23.03 -4.35 7.90
C GLU A 25 22.36 -5.08 6.72
N ALA A 26 21.61 -4.36 5.88
CA ALA A 26 20.94 -4.93 4.72
C ALA A 26 21.95 -5.45 3.68
N GLY A 27 23.14 -4.83 3.60
CA GLY A 27 24.15 -5.16 2.61
C GLY A 27 23.66 -4.93 1.17
N PRO A 28 24.30 -5.57 0.17
CA PRO A 28 23.91 -5.41 -1.23
C PRO A 28 22.47 -5.84 -1.53
N HIS A 29 21.83 -5.12 -2.45
CA HIS A 29 20.49 -5.42 -2.97
C HIS A 29 20.32 -4.91 -4.41
N GLY A 30 19.31 -5.42 -5.12
CA GLY A 30 19.03 -5.06 -6.52
C GLY A 30 18.07 -3.87 -6.72
N PHE A 31 17.55 -3.27 -5.64
CA PHE A 31 16.59 -2.17 -5.74
C PHE A 31 17.23 -0.87 -6.24
N GLY A 32 16.48 -0.14 -7.06
CA GLY A 32 16.83 1.25 -7.40
C GLY A 32 16.70 2.18 -6.18
N PRO A 33 17.20 3.43 -6.26
CA PRO A 33 17.21 4.34 -5.11
C PRO A 33 15.83 4.60 -4.50
N GLU A 34 14.81 4.82 -5.34
CA GLU A 34 13.45 5.09 -4.86
C GLU A 34 12.77 3.84 -4.29
N GLU A 35 12.97 2.67 -4.91
CA GLU A 35 12.47 1.39 -4.41
C GLU A 35 13.12 1.04 -3.06
N TRP A 36 14.43 1.30 -2.92
CA TRP A 36 15.15 1.07 -1.67
C TRP A 36 14.60 1.92 -0.54
N GLN A 37 14.21 3.18 -0.78
CA GLN A 37 13.56 3.97 0.25
C GLN A 37 12.26 3.32 0.77
N VAL A 38 11.48 2.71 -0.13
CA VAL A 38 10.26 1.96 0.24
C VAL A 38 10.62 0.71 1.04
N VAL A 39 11.56 -0.11 0.56
CA VAL A 39 11.98 -1.35 1.24
C VAL A 39 12.57 -1.05 2.62
N ARG A 40 13.47 -0.06 2.72
CA ARG A 40 14.07 0.39 3.98
C ARG A 40 13.01 0.85 4.99
N ARG A 41 11.98 1.57 4.52
CA ARG A 41 10.86 2.00 5.38
C ARG A 41 10.05 0.81 5.89
N VAL A 42 9.84 -0.21 5.06
CA VAL A 42 9.19 -1.47 5.46
C VAL A 42 10.03 -2.18 6.53
N ILE A 43 11.33 -2.40 6.28
CA ILE A 43 12.25 -3.03 7.26
C ILE A 43 12.26 -2.26 8.57
N HIS A 44 12.33 -0.92 8.53
CA HIS A 44 12.28 -0.09 9.73
C HIS A 44 11.00 -0.29 10.54
N SER A 45 9.85 -0.42 9.88
CA SER A 45 8.56 -0.60 10.53
C SER A 45 8.33 -1.99 11.13
N THR A 46 9.14 -2.98 10.74
CA THR A 46 8.98 -4.39 11.14
C THR A 46 10.19 -4.95 11.88
N ALA A 47 11.35 -4.30 11.82
CA ALA A 47 12.66 -4.83 12.19
C ALA A 47 12.96 -6.19 11.52
N ASP A 48 12.52 -6.38 10.27
CA ASP A 48 12.59 -7.67 9.58
C ASP A 48 13.25 -7.50 8.19
N PHE A 49 14.50 -7.93 8.08
CA PHE A 49 15.29 -7.83 6.85
C PHE A 49 14.83 -8.79 5.75
N GLU A 50 13.98 -9.79 6.05
CA GLU A 50 13.47 -10.69 5.01
C GLU A 50 12.65 -9.92 3.95
N PHE A 51 12.07 -8.76 4.31
CA PHE A 51 11.39 -7.91 3.34
C PHE A 51 12.30 -7.41 2.21
N LYS A 52 13.62 -7.39 2.40
CA LYS A 52 14.57 -7.16 1.31
C LYS A 52 14.42 -8.19 0.18
N GLU A 53 14.13 -9.44 0.52
CA GLU A 53 13.98 -10.53 -0.44
C GLU A 53 12.53 -10.69 -0.94
N LEU A 54 11.56 -10.35 -0.07
CA LEU A 54 10.14 -10.56 -0.37
C LEU A 54 9.54 -9.45 -1.23
N MET A 55 10.03 -8.21 -1.10
CA MET A 55 9.46 -7.07 -1.82
C MET A 55 9.69 -7.17 -3.32
N SER A 56 8.63 -6.92 -4.09
CA SER A 56 8.60 -6.96 -5.54
C SER A 56 7.81 -5.77 -6.07
N PHE A 57 8.36 -5.14 -7.09
CA PHE A 57 7.84 -3.89 -7.65
C PHE A 57 7.55 -4.09 -9.13
N HIS A 58 6.47 -3.49 -9.60
CA HIS A 58 6.33 -3.20 -11.01
C HIS A 58 7.30 -2.06 -11.39
N PRO A 59 7.93 -2.05 -12.58
CA PRO A 59 8.91 -1.02 -12.96
C PRO A 59 8.41 0.43 -12.87
N GLN A 60 7.08 0.63 -12.94
CA GLN A 60 6.45 1.95 -12.85
C GLN A 60 5.85 2.24 -11.46
N ALA A 61 5.93 1.32 -10.50
CA ALA A 61 5.14 1.37 -9.27
C ALA A 61 5.36 2.64 -8.45
N VAL A 62 6.62 2.98 -8.17
CA VAL A 62 6.97 4.12 -7.34
C VAL A 62 6.54 5.43 -8.00
N ARG A 63 6.91 5.62 -9.28
CA ARG A 63 6.51 6.79 -10.06
C ARG A 63 5.00 6.94 -10.19
N ALA A 64 4.29 5.85 -10.52
CA ALA A 64 2.83 5.87 -10.66
C ALA A 64 2.14 6.22 -9.34
N GLY A 65 2.63 5.70 -8.21
CA GLY A 65 2.15 6.04 -6.88
C GLY A 65 2.36 7.52 -6.53
N ILE A 66 3.57 8.05 -6.77
CA ILE A 66 3.89 9.46 -6.54
C ILE A 66 2.98 10.37 -7.40
N ASP A 67 2.84 10.06 -8.68
CA ASP A 67 2.03 10.85 -9.61
C ASP A 67 0.53 10.78 -9.23
N ALA A 68 0.04 9.64 -8.74
CA ALA A 68 -1.33 9.51 -8.25
C ALA A 68 -1.57 10.36 -6.99
N LEU A 69 -0.67 10.30 -6.01
CA LEU A 69 -0.73 11.14 -4.81
C LEU A 69 -0.76 12.62 -5.19
N ARG A 70 0.13 13.05 -6.10
CA ARG A 70 0.19 14.45 -6.57
C ARG A 70 -1.08 14.95 -7.25
N ARG A 71 -1.88 14.04 -7.82
CA ARG A 71 -3.18 14.35 -8.44
C ARG A 71 -4.35 14.31 -7.46
N GLY A 72 -4.12 14.04 -6.17
CA GLY A 72 -5.19 13.92 -5.18
C GLY A 72 -6.02 12.65 -5.35
N CYS A 73 -5.39 11.51 -5.65
CA CYS A 73 -6.13 10.28 -5.91
C CYS A 73 -6.89 9.75 -4.67
N PRO A 74 -7.98 8.98 -4.88
CA PRO A 74 -8.54 8.15 -3.81
C PRO A 74 -7.52 7.11 -3.34
N ILE A 75 -7.52 6.84 -2.02
CA ILE A 75 -6.75 5.75 -1.41
C ILE A 75 -7.74 4.76 -0.81
N ILE A 76 -7.85 3.58 -1.43
CA ILE A 76 -8.79 2.54 -1.00
C ILE A 76 -8.04 1.53 -0.14
N VAL A 77 -8.50 1.31 1.08
CA VAL A 77 -7.85 0.38 2.02
C VAL A 77 -8.81 -0.71 2.48
N ASP A 78 -8.29 -1.92 2.69
CA ASP A 78 -9.10 -3.08 3.06
C ASP A 78 -9.47 -3.11 4.54
N VAL A 79 -8.69 -2.49 5.41
CA VAL A 79 -8.93 -2.44 6.86
C VAL A 79 -8.68 -1.06 7.46
N LYS A 80 -9.48 -0.71 8.47
CA LYS A 80 -9.42 0.58 9.18
C LYS A 80 -8.06 0.88 9.81
N MET A 81 -7.29 -0.15 10.18
CA MET A 81 -5.95 0.02 10.75
C MET A 81 -5.00 0.74 9.78
N ILE A 82 -5.16 0.55 8.47
CA ILE A 82 -4.37 1.29 7.48
C ILE A 82 -4.77 2.76 7.52
N SER A 83 -6.07 3.07 7.42
CA SER A 83 -6.57 4.45 7.51
C SER A 83 -6.07 5.18 8.75
N ALA A 84 -6.14 4.54 9.92
CA ALA A 84 -5.72 5.12 11.20
C ALA A 84 -4.20 5.36 11.29
N GLY A 85 -3.39 4.66 10.49
CA GLY A 85 -1.94 4.83 10.44
C GLY A 85 -1.48 5.92 9.45
N LEU A 86 -2.38 6.44 8.61
CA LEU A 86 -2.05 7.45 7.62
C LEU A 86 -2.20 8.87 8.18
N ASN A 87 -1.31 9.78 7.75
CA ASN A 87 -1.42 11.19 8.09
C ASN A 87 -2.46 11.89 7.20
N GLU A 88 -3.68 12.06 7.73
CA GLU A 88 -4.80 12.67 7.01
C GLU A 88 -4.52 14.11 6.57
N GLU A 89 -3.84 14.92 7.38
CA GLU A 89 -3.53 16.32 7.06
C GLU A 89 -2.68 16.42 5.78
N ARG A 90 -1.67 15.56 5.64
CA ARG A 90 -0.81 15.54 4.44
C ARG A 90 -1.51 15.01 3.22
N LEU A 91 -2.28 13.94 3.38
CA LEU A 91 -3.09 13.40 2.28
C LEU A 91 -4.08 14.46 1.78
N SER A 92 -4.71 15.17 2.71
CA SER A 92 -5.61 16.29 2.39
C SER A 92 -4.90 17.45 1.69
N ALA A 93 -3.64 17.73 2.03
CA ALA A 93 -2.84 18.75 1.33
C ALA A 93 -2.57 18.42 -0.14
N TYR A 94 -2.60 17.14 -0.52
CA TYR A 94 -2.58 16.69 -1.91
C TYR A 94 -3.98 16.57 -2.54
N GLY A 95 -5.05 16.71 -1.75
CA GLY A 95 -6.43 16.44 -2.18
C GLY A 95 -6.80 14.96 -2.17
N CYS A 96 -5.97 14.09 -1.61
CA CYS A 96 -6.26 12.67 -1.49
C CYS A 96 -7.32 12.40 -0.41
N SER A 97 -8.15 11.39 -0.64
CA SER A 97 -9.16 10.92 0.32
C SER A 97 -8.98 9.44 0.62
N VAL A 98 -8.96 9.05 1.89
CA VAL A 98 -8.84 7.64 2.31
C VAL A 98 -10.23 7.04 2.50
N HIS A 99 -10.47 5.85 1.93
CA HIS A 99 -11.74 5.13 2.01
C HIS A 99 -11.53 3.71 2.52
N CYS A 100 -12.33 3.30 3.51
CA CYS A 100 -12.38 1.93 4.00
C CYS A 100 -13.83 1.50 4.23
N PHE A 101 -14.38 0.71 3.32
CA PHE A 101 -15.79 0.29 3.35
C PHE A 101 -16.05 -1.00 4.16
N ILE A 102 -15.02 -1.58 4.78
CA ILE A 102 -15.09 -2.91 5.41
C ILE A 102 -16.15 -3.03 6.53
N SER A 103 -16.56 -1.90 7.10
CA SER A 103 -17.52 -1.82 8.21
C SER A 103 -18.86 -1.24 7.82
N ASP A 104 -19.09 -0.95 6.54
CA ASP A 104 -20.35 -0.34 6.11
C ASP A 104 -21.48 -1.37 6.17
N ASP A 105 -22.67 -0.93 6.60
CA ASP A 105 -23.81 -1.83 6.81
C ASP A 105 -24.24 -2.55 5.52
N ASP A 106 -24.18 -1.85 4.38
CA ASP A 106 -24.48 -2.41 3.06
C ASP A 106 -23.45 -3.46 2.62
N VAL A 107 -22.16 -3.25 2.93
CA VAL A 107 -21.09 -4.23 2.68
C VAL A 107 -21.27 -5.48 3.55
N ILE A 108 -21.63 -5.31 4.82
CA ILE A 108 -21.88 -6.43 5.74
C ILE A 108 -23.09 -7.24 5.26
N ALA A 109 -24.19 -6.56 4.89
CA ALA A 109 -25.39 -7.22 4.38
C ALA A 109 -25.13 -7.96 3.06
N ALA A 110 -24.41 -7.34 2.12
CA ALA A 110 -24.05 -7.96 0.85
C ALA A 110 -23.18 -9.22 1.05
N ALA A 111 -22.18 -9.16 1.95
CA ALA A 111 -21.29 -10.29 2.22
C ALA A 111 -22.06 -11.50 2.77
N ARG A 112 -23.02 -11.26 3.68
CA ARG A 112 -23.91 -12.31 4.21
C ARG A 112 -24.80 -12.89 3.11
N SER A 113 -25.41 -12.03 2.29
CA SER A 113 -26.32 -12.47 1.22
C SER A 113 -25.61 -13.27 0.13
N ALA A 114 -24.36 -12.92 -0.19
CA ALA A 114 -23.59 -13.56 -1.25
C ALA A 114 -22.72 -14.74 -0.76
N ASN A 115 -22.75 -15.05 0.53
CA ASN A 115 -21.82 -15.99 1.18
C ASN A 115 -20.34 -15.69 0.82
N SER A 116 -19.99 -14.41 0.79
CA SER A 116 -18.66 -13.90 0.45
C SER A 116 -18.02 -13.23 1.68
N THR A 117 -16.84 -12.62 1.52
CA THR A 117 -16.21 -11.87 2.62
C THR A 117 -16.59 -10.39 2.52
N ARG A 118 -16.62 -9.69 3.67
CA ARG A 118 -16.75 -8.22 3.70
C ARG A 118 -15.69 -7.52 2.85
N ALA A 119 -14.50 -8.10 2.77
CA ALA A 119 -13.38 -7.53 2.04
C ALA A 119 -13.61 -7.56 0.52
N ILE A 120 -14.20 -8.66 0.00
CA ILE A 120 -14.65 -8.76 -1.40
C ILE A 120 -15.72 -7.68 -1.68
N GLU A 121 -16.76 -7.61 -0.86
CA GLU A 121 -17.86 -6.67 -1.10
C GLU A 121 -17.44 -5.20 -0.91
N ALA A 122 -16.45 -4.91 -0.05
CA ALA A 122 -15.86 -3.58 0.06
C ALA A 122 -15.16 -3.14 -1.23
N MET A 123 -14.42 -4.04 -1.90
CA MET A 123 -13.78 -3.73 -3.19
C MET A 123 -14.80 -3.57 -4.31
N ARG A 124 -15.85 -4.40 -4.32
CA ARG A 124 -16.99 -4.25 -5.24
C ARG A 124 -17.71 -2.92 -5.03
N LYS A 125 -17.91 -2.50 -3.78
CA LYS A 125 -18.47 -1.18 -3.46
C LYS A 125 -17.58 -0.06 -3.99
N ALA A 126 -16.27 -0.12 -3.75
CA ALA A 126 -15.33 0.85 -4.31
C ALA A 126 -15.40 0.94 -5.84
N ARG A 127 -15.54 -0.21 -6.54
CA ARG A 127 -15.77 -0.23 -7.99
C ARG A 127 -17.07 0.45 -8.39
N ARG A 128 -18.20 0.10 -7.74
CA ARG A 128 -19.52 0.68 -8.03
C ARG A 128 -19.56 2.20 -7.84
N LEU A 129 -18.81 2.71 -6.87
CA LEU A 129 -18.67 4.14 -6.61
C LEU A 129 -17.70 4.85 -7.59
N GLY A 130 -17.09 4.13 -8.53
CA GLY A 130 -16.13 4.70 -9.49
C GLY A 130 -14.80 5.08 -8.86
N LEU A 131 -14.50 4.62 -7.64
CA LEU A 131 -13.33 5.06 -6.88
C LEU A 131 -12.06 4.25 -7.14
N LEU A 132 -12.11 3.21 -7.97
CA LEU A 132 -10.92 2.40 -8.27
C LEU A 132 -10.05 2.97 -9.38
N ASP A 133 -10.62 3.72 -10.33
CA ASP A 133 -9.86 4.21 -11.47
C ASP A 133 -8.96 5.38 -11.02
N GLY A 134 -7.65 5.27 -11.28
CA GLY A 134 -6.64 6.23 -10.84
C GLY A 134 -6.29 6.18 -9.35
N ALA A 135 -6.90 5.28 -8.58
CA ALA A 135 -6.68 5.19 -7.14
C ALA A 135 -5.40 4.43 -6.75
N ILE A 136 -4.96 4.66 -5.52
CA ILE A 136 -4.04 3.75 -4.84
C ILE A 136 -4.88 2.76 -4.04
N VAL A 137 -4.79 1.48 -4.37
CA VAL A 137 -5.50 0.41 -3.65
C VAL A 137 -4.50 -0.31 -2.76
N ALA A 138 -4.63 -0.16 -1.44
CA ALA A 138 -3.72 -0.72 -0.45
C ALA A 138 -4.38 -1.81 0.39
N ILE A 139 -3.94 -3.05 0.17
CA ILE A 139 -4.47 -4.24 0.83
C ILE A 139 -3.41 -4.79 1.78
N GLY A 140 -3.62 -4.60 3.08
CA GLY A 140 -2.68 -5.00 4.12
C GLY A 140 -3.10 -6.20 4.95
N ASN A 141 -4.36 -6.64 4.87
CA ASN A 141 -4.87 -7.72 5.73
C ASN A 141 -5.53 -8.85 4.95
N ALA A 142 -6.49 -8.58 4.08
CA ALA A 142 -7.39 -9.58 3.52
C ALA A 142 -6.92 -10.06 2.14
N PRO A 143 -6.42 -11.32 2.00
CA PRO A 143 -6.06 -11.88 0.69
C PRO A 143 -7.23 -11.89 -0.30
N THR A 144 -8.46 -12.06 0.21
CA THR A 144 -9.68 -12.04 -0.62
C THR A 144 -9.96 -10.66 -1.23
N ALA A 145 -9.58 -9.56 -0.58
CA ALA A 145 -9.69 -8.23 -1.19
C ALA A 145 -8.67 -8.05 -2.33
N LEU A 146 -7.45 -8.60 -2.19
CA LEU A 146 -6.45 -8.52 -3.24
C LEU A 146 -6.83 -9.37 -4.46
N LEU A 147 -7.35 -10.59 -4.24
CA LEU A 147 -7.90 -11.43 -5.31
C LEU A 147 -9.06 -10.73 -6.03
N GLU A 148 -9.98 -10.13 -5.28
CA GLU A 148 -11.11 -9.42 -5.89
C GLU A 148 -10.64 -8.18 -6.65
N THR A 149 -9.64 -7.45 -6.14
CA THR A 149 -9.02 -6.32 -6.85
C THR A 149 -8.43 -6.78 -8.18
N ALA A 150 -7.67 -7.88 -8.20
CA ALA A 150 -7.13 -8.45 -9.44
C ALA A 150 -8.24 -8.84 -10.41
N ARG A 151 -9.30 -9.52 -9.93
CA ARG A 151 -10.47 -9.88 -10.75
C ARG A 151 -11.15 -8.66 -11.35
N LEU A 152 -11.34 -7.58 -10.59
CA LEU A 152 -11.96 -6.33 -11.05
C LEU A 152 -11.11 -5.64 -12.13
N ILE A 153 -9.78 -5.69 -12.01
CA ILE A 153 -8.86 -5.18 -13.04
C ILE A 153 -9.00 -5.99 -14.33
N GLU A 154 -8.89 -7.32 -14.24
CA GLU A 154 -8.86 -8.20 -15.42
C GLU A 154 -10.21 -8.30 -16.12
N ARG A 155 -11.31 -8.43 -15.36
CA ARG A 155 -12.63 -8.77 -15.92
C ARG A 155 -13.54 -7.57 -16.12
N GLU A 156 -13.34 -6.51 -15.35
CA GLU A 156 -14.21 -5.32 -15.37
C GLU A 156 -13.47 -4.05 -15.77
N GLY A 157 -12.17 -4.15 -16.12
CA GLY A 157 -11.37 -3.05 -16.63
C GLY A 157 -11.13 -1.93 -15.62
N ALA A 158 -11.13 -2.24 -14.32
CA ALA A 158 -10.70 -1.27 -13.30
C ALA A 158 -9.23 -0.88 -13.51
N ARG A 159 -8.91 0.41 -13.40
CA ARG A 159 -7.57 0.95 -13.69
C ARG A 159 -7.00 1.74 -12.51
N PRO A 160 -6.72 1.11 -11.35
CA PRO A 160 -6.02 1.80 -10.27
C PRO A 160 -4.63 2.24 -10.74
N ALA A 161 -4.15 3.36 -10.21
CA ALA A 161 -2.82 3.86 -10.53
C ALA A 161 -1.72 3.00 -9.88
N LEU A 162 -2.01 2.41 -8.72
CA LEU A 162 -1.11 1.53 -8.00
C LEU A 162 -1.88 0.55 -7.11
N VAL A 163 -1.45 -0.72 -7.09
CA VAL A 163 -1.90 -1.73 -6.13
C VAL A 163 -0.79 -2.06 -5.14
N ILE A 164 -1.00 -1.78 -3.85
CA ILE A 164 -0.12 -2.21 -2.76
C ILE A 164 -0.68 -3.52 -2.19
N GLY A 165 -0.12 -4.64 -2.64
CA GLY A 165 -0.57 -5.99 -2.30
C GLY A 165 0.29 -6.63 -1.22
N VAL A 166 0.03 -6.29 0.04
CA VAL A 166 0.77 -6.82 1.19
C VAL A 166 -0.13 -7.51 2.24
N PRO A 167 -1.18 -8.28 1.88
CA PRO A 167 -1.97 -8.98 2.87
C PRO A 167 -1.12 -10.05 3.57
N VAL A 168 -1.22 -10.09 4.90
CA VAL A 168 -0.64 -11.18 5.71
C VAL A 168 -1.62 -12.35 5.78
N GLY A 169 -1.11 -13.58 5.79
CA GLY A 169 -1.96 -14.73 6.06
C GLY A 169 -1.33 -16.06 5.71
N PHE A 170 -1.88 -17.12 6.30
CA PHE A 170 -1.46 -18.49 6.03
C PHE A 170 -2.28 -19.15 4.92
N VAL A 171 -3.49 -18.63 4.65
CA VAL A 171 -4.40 -19.10 3.60
C VAL A 171 -4.51 -18.02 2.52
N SER A 172 -4.32 -18.40 1.26
CA SER A 172 -4.46 -17.57 0.04
C SER A 172 -3.63 -16.28 -0.02
N ALA A 173 -2.84 -15.90 0.99
CA ALA A 173 -2.01 -14.69 0.95
C ALA A 173 -0.99 -14.73 -0.19
N ALA A 174 -0.21 -15.81 -0.29
CA ALA A 174 0.78 -15.98 -1.36
C ALA A 174 0.13 -16.02 -2.75
N GLU A 175 -0.97 -16.76 -2.88
CA GLU A 175 -1.76 -16.85 -4.13
C GLU A 175 -2.33 -15.49 -4.55
N SER A 176 -2.93 -14.74 -3.62
CA SER A 176 -3.51 -13.43 -3.89
C SER A 176 -2.50 -12.42 -4.40
N LYS A 177 -1.27 -12.50 -3.89
CA LYS A 177 -0.15 -11.66 -4.32
C LYS A 177 0.35 -12.06 -5.69
N GLN A 178 0.41 -13.36 -5.96
CA GLN A 178 0.77 -13.88 -7.28
C GLN A 178 -0.20 -13.42 -8.36
N ALA A 179 -1.50 -13.31 -8.04
CA ALA A 179 -2.51 -12.80 -8.96
C ALA A 179 -2.24 -11.34 -9.38
N VAL A 180 -1.61 -10.52 -8.53
CA VAL A 180 -1.26 -9.14 -8.85
C VAL A 180 0.05 -9.02 -9.62
N LEU A 181 1.02 -9.90 -9.35
CA LEU A 181 2.31 -9.91 -10.07
C LEU A 181 2.17 -10.13 -11.58
N GLY A 182 1.05 -10.72 -12.03
CA GLY A 182 0.75 -10.93 -13.45
C GLY A 182 0.06 -9.76 -14.15
N LEU A 183 -0.33 -8.70 -13.43
CA LEU A 183 -1.10 -7.59 -13.98
C LEU A 183 -0.21 -6.55 -14.65
N GLN A 184 -0.77 -5.85 -15.64
CA GLN A 184 -0.14 -4.66 -16.24
C GLN A 184 -0.25 -3.42 -15.35
N THR A 185 -1.17 -3.44 -14.40
CA THR A 185 -1.35 -2.40 -13.40
C THR A 185 -0.12 -2.32 -12.49
N PRO A 186 0.43 -1.11 -12.23
CA PRO A 186 1.56 -0.98 -11.32
C PRO A 186 1.27 -1.55 -9.93
N TYR A 187 2.25 -2.24 -9.34
CA TYR A 187 2.09 -2.88 -8.03
C TYR A 187 3.33 -2.76 -7.15
N ILE A 188 3.11 -2.84 -5.84
CA ILE A 188 4.13 -3.12 -4.82
C ILE A 188 3.62 -4.28 -3.97
N VAL A 189 4.35 -5.39 -3.94
CA VAL A 189 3.92 -6.65 -3.31
C VAL A 189 5.02 -7.20 -2.41
N ALA A 190 4.66 -7.67 -1.22
CA ALA A 190 5.54 -8.45 -0.35
C ALA A 190 5.21 -9.94 -0.52
N ARG A 191 5.99 -10.67 -1.32
CA ARG A 191 5.73 -12.08 -1.71
C ARG A 191 5.59 -13.01 -0.51
N GLY A 192 4.98 -14.18 -0.74
CA GLY A 192 4.76 -15.18 0.30
C GLY A 192 3.67 -14.79 1.30
N ARG A 193 3.84 -15.18 2.56
CA ARG A 193 2.78 -15.05 3.60
C ARG A 193 2.91 -13.81 4.47
N LYS A 194 4.11 -13.22 4.57
CA LYS A 194 4.37 -11.99 5.35
C LYS A 194 3.71 -10.79 4.71
N GLY A 195 3.26 -9.85 5.53
CA GLY A 195 2.45 -8.72 5.10
C GLY A 195 1.96 -7.94 6.32
N GLY A 196 0.97 -7.07 6.12
CA GLY A 196 0.29 -6.40 7.22
C GLY A 196 -0.06 -4.95 6.90
N SER A 197 -1.00 -4.42 7.69
CA SER A 197 -1.39 -3.01 7.65
C SER A 197 -0.20 -2.08 7.88
N THR A 198 0.70 -2.42 8.81
CA THR A 198 1.93 -1.66 9.10
C THR A 198 2.78 -1.47 7.84
N ILE A 199 2.88 -2.50 7.01
CA ILE A 199 3.67 -2.49 5.78
C ILE A 199 2.97 -1.64 4.71
N ALA A 200 1.66 -1.76 4.57
CA ALA A 200 0.89 -0.91 3.66
C ALA A 200 1.05 0.57 4.02
N VAL A 201 0.98 0.92 5.31
CA VAL A 201 1.21 2.28 5.82
C VAL A 201 2.65 2.72 5.56
N ALA A 202 3.65 1.88 5.84
CA ALA A 202 5.05 2.17 5.58
C ALA A 202 5.33 2.49 4.11
N ILE A 203 4.74 1.73 3.19
CA ILE A 203 4.84 1.97 1.74
C ILE A 203 4.20 3.30 1.36
N ILE A 204 2.97 3.58 1.80
CA ILE A 204 2.30 4.85 1.48
C ILE A 204 3.07 6.05 2.04
N HIS A 205 3.60 5.94 3.26
CA HIS A 205 4.47 6.97 3.82
C HIS A 205 5.74 7.15 2.97
N ALA A 206 6.44 6.08 2.61
CA ALA A 206 7.62 6.21 1.74
C ALA A 206 7.30 6.90 0.40
N LEU A 207 6.16 6.58 -0.23
CA LEU A 207 5.71 7.25 -1.45
C LEU A 207 5.39 8.74 -1.21
N LEU A 208 4.76 9.07 -0.09
CA LEU A 208 4.54 10.47 0.30
C LEU A 208 5.86 11.22 0.49
N LEU A 209 6.89 10.60 1.08
CA LEU A 209 8.20 11.22 1.26
C LEU A 209 8.82 11.54 -0.10
N LEU A 210 8.94 10.53 -0.95
CA LEU A 210 9.48 10.65 -2.30
C LEU A 210 8.72 11.69 -3.12
N SER A 211 7.39 11.79 -2.95
CA SER A 211 6.58 12.80 -3.64
C SER A 211 6.99 14.24 -3.32
N THR A 212 7.59 14.48 -2.15
CA THR A 212 8.11 15.79 -1.73
C THR A 212 9.53 16.05 -2.20
N GLU A 213 10.35 15.01 -2.37
CA GLU A 213 11.76 15.10 -2.78
C GLU A 213 11.92 15.38 -4.28
N VAL A 214 10.99 14.91 -5.13
CA VAL A 214 11.00 15.15 -6.58
C VAL A 214 10.45 16.56 -6.93
N LYS A 215 10.77 17.57 -6.11
CA LYS A 215 10.64 18.99 -6.43
C LYS A 215 12.05 19.57 -6.49
N ASN A 216 12.79 19.26 -7.56
CA ASN A 216 13.98 19.99 -8.00
C ASN A 216 14.04 19.93 -9.53
#